data_AF-A0A178TBP0-F1
#
_entry.id   AF-A0A178TBP0-F1
#
_cell.length_a   1.000
_cell.length_b   1.000
_cell.length_c   1.000
_cell.angle_alpha   90.00
_cell.angle_beta   90.00
_cell.angle_gamma   90.00
#
_symmetry.space_group_name_H-M   'P 1'
#
loop_
_entity.id
_entity.type
_entity.pdbx_description
1 polymer ?
#
loop_
_entity_poly.entity_id
_entity_poly.type
_entity_poly.pdbx_seq_one_letter_code
_entity_poly.pdbx_strand_id
1 'polypeptide(L)'
;MKNNLLKKYQQLNMPHKFLVTEVDNILKKKYKAVEVPVNEFIEFKKDPFVDYSTFVKSYFIQNEEILNSLYSEKEKADIDRMRECIQEMRAAGELLLPQPSDEDYDLQVRYTNFAEGRLIAVILESIDRQYVSGFQMQGAMCEKLYHELKVFKGIDPADCVEGNPILDEYLEALVKAGYLQE
;
A
#
# COMPACT_ATOMS: atom_id res chain seq x y z
N MET A 1 -4.37 -2.46 -28.16
CA MET A 1 -4.79 -2.33 -26.75
C MET A 1 -4.23 -1.08 -26.10
N LYS A 2 -2.90 -0.87 -26.06
CA LYS A 2 -2.28 0.30 -25.42
C LYS A 2 -2.79 1.67 -25.89
N ASN A 3 -2.95 1.86 -27.21
CA ASN A 3 -3.47 3.13 -27.76
C ASN A 3 -4.94 3.40 -27.40
N ASN A 4 -5.70 2.37 -26.99
CA ASN A 4 -7.06 2.53 -26.48
C ASN A 4 -7.03 2.97 -25.01
N LEU A 5 -6.15 2.38 -24.20
CA LEU A 5 -5.98 2.75 -22.78
C LEU A 5 -5.52 4.21 -22.62
N LEU A 6 -4.57 4.68 -23.43
CA LEU A 6 -4.13 6.08 -23.40
C LEU A 6 -5.28 7.05 -23.70
N LYS A 7 -6.13 6.74 -24.70
CA LYS A 7 -7.32 7.55 -25.00
C LYS A 7 -8.33 7.54 -23.85
N LYS A 8 -8.59 6.38 -23.24
CA LYS A 8 -9.47 6.26 -22.07
C LYS A 8 -8.91 7.06 -20.88
N TYR A 9 -7.60 7.02 -20.64
CA TYR A 9 -6.92 7.82 -19.62
C TYR A 9 -7.10 9.33 -19.86
N GLN A 10 -6.89 9.80 -21.08
CA GLN A 10 -7.10 11.21 -21.44
C GLN A 10 -8.55 11.69 -21.23
N GLN A 11 -9.52 10.78 -21.18
CA GLN A 11 -10.93 11.08 -20.92
C GLN A 11 -11.32 11.02 -19.44
N LEU A 12 -10.53 10.35 -18.58
CA LEU A 12 -10.81 10.19 -17.15
C LEU A 12 -10.73 11.50 -16.36
N ASN A 13 -10.12 12.56 -16.91
CA ASN A 13 -9.88 13.85 -16.24
C ASN A 13 -9.25 13.70 -14.83
N MET A 14 -8.45 12.65 -14.63
CA MET A 14 -7.72 12.46 -13.37
C MET A 14 -6.52 13.40 -13.31
N PRO A 15 -6.13 13.85 -12.10
CA PRO A 15 -4.92 14.62 -11.94
C PRO A 15 -3.70 13.75 -12.26
N HIS A 16 -2.65 14.37 -12.81
CA HIS A 16 -1.39 13.67 -13.09
C HIS A 16 -0.64 13.29 -11.81
N LYS A 17 -0.83 14.06 -10.73
CA LYS A 17 -0.28 13.82 -9.38
C LYS A 17 -1.34 14.20 -8.36
N PHE A 18 -1.48 13.41 -7.30
CA PHE A 18 -2.44 13.68 -6.24
C PHE A 18 -1.81 14.49 -5.11
N LEU A 19 -2.59 15.39 -4.51
CA LEU A 19 -2.20 16.07 -3.29
C LEU A 19 -2.19 15.09 -2.11
N VAL A 20 -1.24 15.24 -1.20
CA VAL A 20 -1.20 14.45 0.04
C VAL A 20 -2.52 14.54 0.81
N THR A 21 -3.17 15.71 0.82
CA THR A 21 -4.47 15.93 1.47
C THR A 21 -5.62 15.23 0.77
N GLU A 22 -5.57 15.04 -0.54
CA GLU A 22 -6.58 14.29 -1.28
C GLU A 22 -6.48 12.81 -0.95
N VAL A 23 -5.25 12.27 -0.97
CA VAL A 23 -4.99 10.86 -0.63
C VAL A 23 -5.34 10.58 0.83
N ASP A 24 -5.02 11.49 1.76
CA ASP A 24 -5.46 11.41 3.16
C ASP A 24 -6.98 11.21 3.28
N ASN A 25 -7.74 12.04 2.58
CA ASN A 25 -9.19 11.94 2.56
C ASN A 25 -9.68 10.61 1.95
N ILE A 26 -9.05 10.13 0.87
CA ILE A 26 -9.40 8.86 0.23
C ILE A 26 -9.13 7.71 1.19
N LEU A 27 -7.92 7.62 1.78
CA LEU A 27 -7.54 6.56 2.70
C LEU A 27 -8.48 6.48 3.91
N LYS A 28 -8.80 7.62 4.54
CA LYS A 28 -9.72 7.68 5.68
C LYS A 28 -11.15 7.31 5.29
N LYS A 29 -11.67 7.81 4.17
CA LYS A 29 -13.09 7.62 3.80
C LYS A 29 -13.35 6.26 3.17
N LYS A 30 -12.55 5.87 2.17
CA LYS A 30 -12.70 4.64 1.39
C LYS A 30 -12.21 3.43 2.16
N TYR A 31 -11.06 3.54 2.83
CA TYR A 31 -10.42 2.39 3.50
C TYR A 31 -10.57 2.37 5.01
N LYS A 32 -11.28 3.36 5.57
CA LYS A 32 -11.41 3.51 7.04
C LYS A 32 -10.04 3.51 7.73
N ALA A 33 -9.03 4.03 7.04
CA ALA A 33 -7.68 4.06 7.52
C ALA A 33 -7.56 4.98 8.74
N VAL A 34 -6.83 4.55 9.75
CA VAL A 34 -6.51 5.34 10.95
C VAL A 34 -5.12 5.92 10.76
N GLU A 35 -5.01 7.24 10.79
CA GLU A 35 -3.71 7.92 10.74
C GLU A 35 -2.93 7.63 12.03
N VAL A 36 -1.65 7.29 11.88
CA VAL A 36 -0.71 7.03 12.97
C VAL A 36 0.55 7.87 12.77
N PRO A 37 1.28 8.20 13.84
CA PRO A 37 2.53 8.94 13.75
C PRO A 37 3.58 8.22 12.87
N VAL A 38 4.29 8.95 12.02
CA VAL A 38 5.33 8.35 11.13
C VAL A 38 6.51 7.75 11.91
N ASN A 39 6.72 8.17 13.17
CA ASN A 39 7.74 7.60 14.05
C ASN A 39 7.38 6.19 14.57
N GLU A 40 6.15 5.71 14.34
CA GLU A 40 5.80 4.30 14.47
C GLU A 40 6.63 3.38 13.56
N PHE A 41 7.23 3.94 12.50
CA PHE A 41 8.01 3.20 11.51
C PHE A 41 9.50 3.58 11.56
N ILE A 42 10.04 3.77 12.76
CA ILE A 42 11.42 4.22 12.99
C ILE A 42 12.46 3.24 12.41
N GLU A 43 12.09 1.97 12.23
CA GLU A 43 12.90 0.93 11.61
C GLU A 43 13.37 1.31 10.20
N PHE A 44 12.58 2.08 9.44
CA PHE A 44 12.99 2.56 8.12
C PHE A 44 14.17 3.54 8.16
N LYS A 45 14.49 4.17 9.31
CA LYS A 45 15.72 4.96 9.42
C LYS A 45 16.99 4.12 9.28
N LYS A 46 16.89 2.80 9.49
CA LYS A 46 18.00 1.87 9.35
C LYS A 46 18.07 1.27 7.94
N ASP A 47 17.08 1.53 7.09
CA ASP A 47 17.03 1.03 5.72
C ASP A 47 17.76 2.01 4.77
N PRO A 48 18.89 1.63 4.14
CA PRO A 48 19.64 2.50 3.26
C PRO A 48 18.92 2.83 1.95
N PHE A 49 17.83 2.13 1.62
CA PHE A 49 17.05 2.34 0.40
C PHE A 49 15.81 3.23 0.60
N VAL A 50 15.55 3.66 1.84
CA VAL A 50 14.38 4.47 2.18
C VAL A 50 14.81 5.83 2.72
N ASP A 51 14.38 6.90 2.06
CA ASP A 51 14.56 8.26 2.58
C ASP A 51 13.43 8.61 3.55
N TYR A 52 13.65 8.26 4.82
CA TYR A 52 12.72 8.52 5.92
C TYR A 52 12.32 10.02 6.03
N SER A 53 13.15 10.95 5.55
CA SER A 53 12.85 12.39 5.64
C SER A 53 11.67 12.81 4.75
N THR A 54 11.33 11.99 3.75
CA THR A 54 10.20 12.22 2.84
C THR A 54 8.86 11.78 3.41
N PHE A 55 8.84 11.04 4.53
CA PHE A 55 7.60 10.53 5.11
C PHE A 55 6.75 11.69 5.66
N VAL A 56 5.52 11.80 5.18
CA VAL A 56 4.62 12.90 5.56
C VAL A 56 3.39 12.45 6.33
N LYS A 57 2.85 11.27 6.02
CA LYS A 57 1.68 10.68 6.70
C LYS A 57 1.76 9.17 6.68
N SER A 58 1.22 8.52 7.70
CA SER A 58 1.13 7.06 7.76
C SER A 58 -0.20 6.60 8.34
N TYR A 59 -0.64 5.41 7.93
CA TYR A 59 -1.95 4.90 8.25
C TYR A 59 -1.94 3.40 8.47
N PHE A 60 -2.86 2.95 9.32
CA PHE A 60 -3.25 1.55 9.44
C PHE A 60 -4.65 1.32 8.87
N ILE A 61 -4.78 0.28 8.05
CA ILE A 61 -6.04 -0.26 7.55
C ILE A 61 -6.23 -1.61 8.23
N GLN A 62 -7.19 -1.69 9.14
CA GLN A 62 -7.47 -2.89 9.95
C GLN A 62 -8.95 -3.29 9.94
N ASN A 63 -9.80 -2.54 9.25
CA ASN A 63 -11.21 -2.89 9.15
C ASN A 63 -11.37 -4.18 8.33
N GLU A 64 -11.90 -5.23 8.95
CA GLU A 64 -11.98 -6.56 8.35
C GLU A 64 -12.81 -6.60 7.06
N GLU A 65 -13.96 -5.91 7.03
CA GLU A 65 -14.81 -5.85 5.83
C GLU A 65 -14.07 -5.18 4.66
N ILE A 66 -13.35 -4.09 4.95
CA ILE A 66 -12.53 -3.39 3.96
C ILE A 66 -11.40 -4.29 3.45
N LEU A 67 -10.65 -4.92 4.35
CA LEU A 67 -9.54 -5.81 3.99
C LEU A 67 -10.04 -6.99 3.15
N ASN A 68 -11.13 -7.65 3.56
CA ASN A 68 -11.75 -8.75 2.80
C ASN A 68 -12.27 -8.32 1.42
N SER A 69 -12.65 -7.05 1.25
CA SER A 69 -13.05 -6.49 -0.04
C SER A 69 -11.88 -6.06 -0.94
N LEU A 70 -10.71 -5.82 -0.33
CA LEU A 70 -9.48 -5.41 -1.00
C LEU A 70 -8.74 -6.61 -1.58
N TYR A 71 -8.63 -7.70 -0.80
CA TYR A 71 -7.97 -8.92 -1.23
C TYR A 71 -8.81 -9.67 -2.27
N SER A 72 -8.14 -10.08 -3.35
CA SER A 72 -8.65 -11.06 -4.30
C SER A 72 -8.74 -12.44 -3.67
N GLU A 73 -9.50 -13.35 -4.30
CA GLU A 73 -9.60 -14.73 -3.83
C GLU A 73 -8.25 -15.46 -3.80
N LYS A 74 -7.34 -15.13 -4.73
CA LYS A 74 -5.98 -15.67 -4.72
C LYS A 74 -5.19 -15.17 -3.50
N GLU A 75 -5.23 -13.87 -3.23
CA GLU A 75 -4.54 -13.27 -2.08
C GLU A 75 -5.11 -13.79 -0.76
N LYS A 76 -6.43 -13.98 -0.65
CA LYS A 76 -7.06 -14.61 0.51
C LYS A 76 -6.55 -16.03 0.72
N ALA A 77 -6.46 -16.83 -0.32
CA ALA A 77 -5.91 -18.19 -0.23
C ALA A 77 -4.44 -18.19 0.21
N ASP A 78 -3.63 -17.23 -0.26
CA ASP A 78 -2.23 -17.09 0.18
C ASP A 78 -2.13 -16.65 1.66
N ILE A 79 -3.01 -15.74 2.10
CA ILE A 79 -3.15 -15.32 3.50
C ILE A 79 -3.56 -16.50 4.38
N ASP A 80 -4.53 -17.31 3.96
CA ASP A 80 -5.00 -18.45 4.75
C ASP A 80 -3.91 -19.52 4.90
N ARG A 81 -3.15 -19.81 3.84
CA ARG A 81 -1.95 -20.67 3.94
C ARG A 81 -0.92 -20.12 4.91
N MET A 82 -0.67 -18.80 4.87
CA MET A 82 0.27 -18.18 5.80
C MET A 82 -0.23 -18.31 7.25
N ARG A 83 -1.53 -18.13 7.50
CA ARG A 83 -2.14 -18.34 8.83
C ARG A 83 -1.95 -19.77 9.32
N GLU A 84 -2.18 -20.77 8.46
CA GLU A 84 -1.95 -22.18 8.77
C GLU A 84 -0.48 -22.43 9.14
N CYS A 85 0.47 -21.97 8.32
CA CYS A 85 1.90 -22.10 8.61
C CYS A 85 2.28 -21.46 9.96
N ILE A 86 1.80 -20.25 10.25
CA ILE A 86 2.06 -19.56 11.52
C ILE A 86 1.50 -20.37 12.69
N GLN A 87 0.30 -20.95 12.55
CA GLN A 87 -0.30 -21.80 13.58
C GLN A 87 0.51 -23.07 13.84
N GLU A 88 0.97 -23.74 12.78
CA GLU A 88 1.81 -24.94 12.88
C GLU A 88 3.15 -24.64 13.54
N MET A 89 3.84 -23.56 13.13
CA MET A 89 5.10 -23.14 13.74
C MET A 89 4.95 -22.80 15.23
N ARG A 90 3.83 -22.18 15.61
CA ARG A 90 3.50 -21.91 17.03
C ARG A 90 3.26 -23.22 17.80
N ALA A 91 2.52 -24.15 17.23
CA ALA A 91 2.25 -25.45 17.85
C ALA A 91 3.53 -26.30 18.02
N ALA A 92 4.47 -26.19 17.08
CA ALA A 92 5.78 -26.83 17.14
C ALA A 92 6.79 -26.13 18.07
N GLY A 93 6.47 -24.91 18.55
CA GLY A 93 7.37 -24.09 19.36
C GLY A 93 8.50 -23.42 18.56
N GLU A 94 8.42 -23.41 17.24
CA GLU A 94 9.40 -22.81 16.32
C GLU A 94 9.19 -21.29 16.18
N LEU A 95 7.98 -20.82 16.45
CA LEU A 95 7.63 -19.40 16.50
C LEU A 95 7.06 -19.06 17.87
N LEU A 96 7.80 -18.27 18.65
CA LEU A 96 7.34 -17.81 19.96
C LEU A 96 6.24 -16.76 19.81
N LEU A 97 5.24 -16.83 20.70
CA LEU A 97 4.25 -15.76 20.80
C LEU A 97 4.88 -14.55 21.50
N PRO A 98 4.76 -13.34 20.92
CA PRO A 98 5.26 -12.14 21.57
C PRO A 98 4.59 -11.98 22.94
N GLN A 99 5.39 -11.69 23.96
CA GLN A 99 4.92 -11.45 25.32
C GLN A 99 4.87 -9.95 25.59
N PRO A 100 3.87 -9.43 26.32
CA PRO A 100 3.79 -8.01 26.64
C PRO A 100 5.00 -7.43 27.38
N SER A 101 5.85 -8.29 27.96
CA SER A 101 7.12 -7.93 28.58
C SER A 101 8.28 -7.74 27.59
N ASP A 102 8.13 -8.17 26.34
CA ASP A 102 9.16 -8.07 25.32
C ASP A 102 9.34 -6.62 24.91
N GLU A 103 10.60 -6.18 24.77
CA GLU A 103 10.94 -4.79 24.41
C GLU A 103 10.29 -4.35 23.08
N ASP A 104 10.19 -5.28 22.11
CA ASP A 104 9.61 -5.05 20.79
C ASP A 104 8.21 -5.67 20.62
N TYR A 105 7.45 -5.89 21.71
CA TYR A 105 6.15 -6.56 21.68
C TYR A 105 5.21 -6.02 20.58
N ASP A 106 5.00 -4.70 20.55
CA ASP A 106 4.08 -4.06 19.61
C ASP A 106 4.50 -4.27 18.15
N LEU A 107 5.81 -4.26 17.87
CA LEU A 107 6.36 -4.49 16.55
C LEU A 107 6.17 -5.95 16.11
N GLN A 108 6.39 -6.91 17.01
CA GLN A 108 6.18 -8.33 16.73
C GLN A 108 4.70 -8.66 16.48
N VAL A 109 3.79 -8.08 17.29
CA VAL A 109 2.34 -8.19 17.08
C VAL A 109 1.95 -7.59 15.73
N ARG A 110 2.52 -6.44 15.37
CA ARG A 110 2.29 -5.78 14.07
C ARG A 110 2.72 -6.67 12.90
N TYR A 111 3.92 -7.23 12.92
CA TYR A 111 4.39 -8.14 11.88
C TYR A 111 3.54 -9.42 11.76
N THR A 112 3.07 -9.94 12.89
CA THR A 112 2.09 -11.04 12.88
C THR A 112 0.81 -10.62 12.16
N ASN A 113 0.24 -9.45 12.50
CA ASN A 113 -0.98 -8.96 11.86
C ASN A 113 -0.79 -8.66 10.37
N PHE A 114 0.40 -8.20 9.96
CA PHE A 114 0.76 -8.07 8.55
C PHE A 114 0.72 -9.43 7.84
N ALA A 115 1.41 -10.44 8.38
CA ALA A 115 1.49 -11.77 7.78
C ALA A 115 0.12 -12.49 7.73
N GLU A 116 -0.71 -12.31 8.76
CA GLU A 116 -2.05 -12.88 8.83
C GLU A 116 -3.10 -12.05 8.05
N GLY A 117 -2.70 -11.01 7.31
CA GLY A 117 -3.59 -10.19 6.48
C GLY A 117 -4.64 -9.41 7.28
N ARG A 118 -4.37 -9.10 8.55
CA ARG A 118 -5.26 -8.35 9.45
C ARG A 118 -4.94 -6.87 9.53
N LEU A 119 -3.82 -6.47 8.94
CA LEU A 119 -3.35 -5.10 8.93
C LEU A 119 -2.61 -4.83 7.62
N ILE A 120 -2.87 -3.67 7.03
CA ILE A 120 -2.00 -3.04 6.04
C ILE A 120 -1.57 -1.68 6.59
N ALA A 121 -0.27 -1.40 6.56
CA ALA A 121 0.27 -0.07 6.79
C ALA A 121 0.58 0.61 5.45
N VAL A 122 0.19 1.87 5.33
CA VAL A 122 0.51 2.73 4.19
C VAL A 122 1.25 3.95 4.73
N ILE A 123 2.41 4.25 4.18
CA ILE A 123 3.18 5.46 4.47
C ILE A 123 3.30 6.25 3.18
N LEU A 124 2.86 7.50 3.21
CA LEU A 124 2.95 8.42 2.07
C LEU A 124 4.23 9.24 2.16
N GLU A 125 4.90 9.36 1.03
CA GLU A 125 6.10 10.17 0.85
C GLU A 125 5.78 11.41 0.03
N SER A 126 6.42 12.53 0.36
CA SER A 126 6.31 13.76 -0.39
C SER A 126 7.58 14.60 -0.26
N ILE A 127 8.27 14.79 -1.38
CA ILE A 127 9.48 15.62 -1.47
C ILE A 127 9.14 17.11 -1.25
N ASP A 128 8.02 17.59 -1.81
CA ASP A 128 7.59 19.00 -1.76
C ASP A 128 6.55 19.29 -0.66
N ARG A 129 6.16 18.25 0.09
CA ARG A 129 5.10 18.27 1.13
C ARG A 129 3.70 18.63 0.59
N GLN A 130 3.51 18.67 -0.72
CA GLN A 130 2.26 19.00 -1.36
C GLN A 130 1.69 17.80 -2.13
N TYR A 131 2.48 17.20 -3.01
CA TYR A 131 2.07 16.07 -3.85
C TYR A 131 2.72 14.77 -3.38
N VAL A 132 2.03 13.65 -3.59
CA VAL A 132 2.61 12.34 -3.31
C VAL A 132 3.75 12.08 -4.30
N SER A 133 4.95 11.78 -3.78
CA SER A 133 6.12 11.42 -4.58
C SER A 133 6.46 9.93 -4.53
N GLY A 134 5.95 9.24 -3.50
CA GLY A 134 6.23 7.84 -3.25
C GLY A 134 5.37 7.30 -2.11
N PHE A 135 5.56 6.03 -1.80
CA PHE A 135 4.89 5.39 -0.68
C PHE A 135 5.64 4.12 -0.26
N GLN A 136 5.46 3.75 1.01
CA GLN A 136 5.75 2.41 1.51
C GLN A 136 4.44 1.70 1.85
N MET A 137 4.40 0.39 1.64
CA MET A 137 3.28 -0.46 2.05
C MET A 137 3.82 -1.69 2.76
N GLN A 138 3.30 -1.98 3.96
CA GLN A 138 3.60 -3.20 4.71
C GLN A 138 2.28 -3.95 4.98
N GLY A 139 2.33 -5.27 5.00
CA GLY A 139 1.13 -6.11 5.12
C GLY A 139 1.22 -7.32 4.20
N ALA A 140 0.17 -8.15 4.22
CA ALA A 140 -0.03 -9.14 3.18
C ALA A 140 -0.18 -8.46 1.80
N MET A 141 0.21 -9.17 0.74
CA MET A 141 0.10 -8.68 -0.63
C MET A 141 -1.33 -8.21 -0.93
N CYS A 142 -1.44 -6.98 -1.45
CA CYS A 142 -2.70 -6.37 -1.85
C CYS A 142 -2.48 -5.59 -3.15
N GLU A 143 -2.62 -6.26 -4.30
CA GLU A 143 -2.37 -5.68 -5.62
C GLU A 143 -3.27 -4.48 -5.87
N LYS A 144 -4.56 -4.59 -5.54
CA LYS A 144 -5.52 -3.52 -5.80
C LYS A 144 -5.13 -2.21 -5.10
N LEU A 145 -4.79 -2.27 -3.82
CA LEU A 145 -4.36 -1.08 -3.06
C LEU A 145 -2.98 -0.60 -3.52
N TYR A 146 -2.03 -1.51 -3.77
CA TYR A 146 -0.70 -1.16 -4.24
C TYR A 146 -0.73 -0.40 -5.57
N HIS A 147 -1.53 -0.87 -6.54
CA HIS A 147 -1.68 -0.21 -7.84
C HIS A 147 -2.46 1.10 -7.72
N GLU A 148 -3.41 1.21 -6.79
CA GLU A 148 -4.05 2.50 -6.52
C GLU A 148 -3.08 3.52 -5.89
N LEU A 149 -2.20 3.11 -4.97
CA LEU A 149 -1.14 3.97 -4.43
C LEU A 149 -0.15 4.42 -5.53
N LYS A 150 0.14 3.55 -6.51
CA LYS A 150 0.89 3.94 -7.72
C LYS A 150 0.15 5.01 -8.53
N VAL A 151 -1.17 4.91 -8.67
CA VAL A 151 -1.97 5.95 -9.33
C VAL A 151 -1.89 7.27 -8.55
N PHE A 152 -1.91 7.23 -7.22
CA PHE A 152 -1.79 8.44 -6.39
C PHE A 152 -0.43 9.12 -6.48
N LYS A 153 0.66 8.33 -6.55
CA LYS A 153 2.00 8.85 -6.88
C LYS A 153 1.97 9.60 -8.23
N GLY A 154 1.17 9.12 -9.16
CA GLY A 154 0.95 9.79 -10.43
C GLY A 154 2.08 9.56 -11.43
N ILE A 155 2.04 10.33 -12.50
CA ILE A 155 3.00 10.33 -13.59
C ILE A 155 3.40 11.77 -13.93
N ASP A 156 4.66 11.98 -14.30
CA ASP A 156 5.07 13.30 -14.79
C ASP A 156 4.44 13.55 -16.18
N PRO A 157 3.84 14.73 -16.43
CA PRO A 157 3.30 15.05 -17.75
C PRO A 157 4.29 14.87 -18.90
N ALA A 158 5.60 15.04 -18.66
CA ALA A 158 6.64 14.80 -19.67
C ALA A 158 6.78 13.31 -20.03
N ASP A 159 6.40 12.40 -19.13
CA ASP A 159 6.44 10.95 -19.34
C ASP A 159 5.17 10.41 -20.01
N CYS A 160 4.11 11.23 -20.16
CA CYS A 160 2.87 10.89 -20.84
C CYS A 160 3.00 10.84 -22.38
N VAL A 161 4.00 10.12 -22.88
CA VAL A 161 4.32 9.98 -24.31
C VAL A 161 4.19 8.52 -24.73
N GLU A 162 3.59 8.29 -25.90
CA GLU A 162 3.42 6.94 -26.44
C GLU A 162 4.77 6.21 -26.60
N GLY A 163 4.83 4.98 -26.11
CA GLY A 163 6.06 4.17 -26.10
C GLY A 163 6.97 4.40 -24.89
N ASN A 164 6.65 5.32 -23.98
CA ASN A 164 7.37 5.46 -22.72
C ASN A 164 6.97 4.32 -21.75
N PRO A 165 7.92 3.49 -21.27
CA PRO A 165 7.63 2.42 -20.31
C PRO A 165 6.97 2.90 -19.01
N ILE A 166 7.26 4.13 -18.57
CA ILE A 166 6.67 4.72 -17.35
C ILE A 166 5.16 4.92 -17.56
N LEU A 167 4.75 5.38 -18.74
CA LEU A 167 3.34 5.50 -19.10
C LEU A 167 2.66 4.12 -19.15
N ASP A 168 3.33 3.12 -19.72
CA ASP A 168 2.79 1.75 -19.78
C ASP A 168 2.51 1.19 -18.38
N GLU A 169 3.47 1.34 -17.45
CA GLU A 169 3.29 0.94 -16.05
C GLU A 169 2.16 1.71 -15.35
N TYR A 170 2.03 3.01 -15.62
CA TYR A 170 0.97 3.83 -15.04
C TYR A 170 -0.43 3.44 -15.56
N LEU A 171 -0.55 3.16 -16.86
CA LEU A 171 -1.81 2.66 -17.45
C LEU A 171 -2.18 1.29 -16.89
N GLU A 172 -1.21 0.41 -16.68
CA GLU A 172 -1.43 -0.88 -16.00
C GLU A 172 -1.91 -0.68 -14.56
N ALA A 173 -1.32 0.28 -13.83
CA ALA A 173 -1.77 0.65 -12.49
C ALA A 173 -3.23 1.12 -12.47
N LEU A 174 -3.64 1.95 -13.43
CA LEU A 174 -5.03 2.40 -13.57
C LEU A 174 -6.00 1.23 -13.84
N VAL A 175 -5.60 0.25 -14.65
CA VAL A 175 -6.42 -0.94 -14.93
C VAL A 175 -6.54 -1.81 -13.67
N LYS A 176 -5.42 -2.14 -13.03
CA LYS A 176 -5.39 -3.01 -11.84
C LYS A 176 -6.04 -2.37 -10.60
N ALA A 177 -6.01 -1.04 -10.50
CA ALA A 177 -6.75 -0.30 -9.48
C ALA A 177 -8.26 -0.20 -9.79
N GLY A 178 -8.68 -0.52 -11.02
CA GLY A 178 -10.08 -0.51 -11.46
C GLY A 178 -10.59 0.85 -11.96
N TYR A 179 -9.71 1.82 -12.23
CA TYR A 179 -10.07 3.11 -12.84
C TYR A 179 -10.26 3.00 -14.35
N LEU A 180 -9.55 2.06 -14.99
CA LEU A 180 -9.68 1.75 -16.40
C LEU A 180 -10.16 0.32 -16.60
N GLN A 181 -11.01 0.14 -17.60
CA GLN A 181 -11.34 -1.17 -18.15
C GLN A 181 -10.51 -1.39 -19.41
N GLU A 182 -10.04 -2.61 -19.63
CA GLU A 182 -9.36 -2.99 -20.89
C GLU A 182 -10.26 -2.78 -22.12
#